data_AF-A0A654U7Q2-F1
#
_entry.id   AF-A0A654U7Q2-F1
#
_cell.length_a   1.000
_cell.length_b   1.000
_cell.length_c   1.000
_cell.angle_alpha   90.00
_cell.angle_beta   90.00
_cell.angle_gamma   90.00
#
_symmetry.space_group_name_H-M   'P 1'
#
loop_
_entity.id
_entity.type
_entity.pdbx_description
1 polymer ?
#
loop_
_entity_poly.entity_id
_entity_poly.type
_entity_poly.pdbx_seq_one_letter_code
_entity_poly.pdbx_strand_id
1 'polypeptide(L)' 'MFGKTGEAEFPGGSHSWFAGYRGDLAFASLIVGGGSSEYAVRMTKVMFESLPPGYLA' A
#
# COMPACT_ATOMS: atom_id res chain seq x y z
N MET A 1 10.87 8.11 0.14
CA MET A 1 9.45 7.75 0.23
C MET A 1 9.06 7.82 1.69
N PHE A 2 7.90 8.39 2.00
CA PHE A 2 7.33 8.41 3.34
C PHE A 2 6.00 7.67 3.29
N GLY A 3 5.71 6.87 4.30
CA GLY A 3 4.45 6.16 4.36
C GLY A 3 4.22 5.52 5.71
N LYS A 4 2.97 5.14 5.94
CA LYS A 4 2.51 4.48 7.14
C LYS A 4 1.74 3.24 6.74
N THR A 5 2.11 2.13 7.37
CA THR A 5 1.36 0.88 7.31
C THR A 5 0.33 0.82 8.43
N GLY A 6 -0.67 -0.02 8.22
CA GLY A 6 -1.48 -0.49 9.33
C GLY A 6 -2.43 -1.60 8.92
N GLU A 7 -3.20 -1.99 9.93
CA GLU A 7 -4.14 -3.08 9.88
C GLU A 7 -5.47 -2.62 10.45
N ALA A 8 -6.56 -3.28 10.06
CA ALA A 8 -7.89 -3.04 10.60
C ALA A 8 -8.60 -4.37 10.85
N GLU A 9 -8.64 -4.76 12.13
CA GLU A 9 -9.20 -6.02 12.61
C GLU A 9 -10.71 -6.11 12.42
N PHE A 10 -11.20 -7.30 12.10
CA PHE A 10 -12.61 -7.66 12.07
C PHE A 10 -12.81 -9.12 12.53
N PRO A 11 -14.04 -9.56 12.86
CA PRO A 11 -14.25 -10.96 13.26
C PRO A 11 -13.79 -11.94 12.18
N GLY A 12 -12.73 -12.69 12.47
CA GLY A 12 -12.18 -13.70 11.56
C GLY A 12 -11.09 -13.23 10.60
N GLY A 13 -10.57 -11.99 10.74
CA GLY A 13 -9.43 -11.53 9.94
C GLY A 13 -9.07 -10.06 10.16
N SER A 14 -8.18 -9.55 9.30
CA SER A 14 -7.76 -8.15 9.34
C SER A 14 -7.57 -7.61 7.93
N HIS A 15 -7.92 -6.34 7.69
CA HIS A 15 -7.56 -5.65 6.45
C HIS A 15 -6.14 -5.12 6.55
N SER A 16 -5.42 -5.10 5.43
CA SER A 16 -4.03 -4.66 5.33
C SER A 16 -3.96 -3.38 4.49
N TRP A 17 -3.31 -2.32 4.97
CA TRP A 17 -3.19 -1.07 4.23
C TRP A 17 -1.80 -0.42 4.31
N PHE A 18 -1.46 0.34 3.27
CA PHE A 18 -0.27 1.17 3.21
C PHE A 18 -0.58 2.47 2.46
N ALA A 19 -0.32 3.61 3.09
CA ALA A 19 -0.55 4.92 2.49
C ALA A 19 0.65 5.83 2.69
N GLY A 20 0.87 6.75 1.76
CA GLY A 20 2.03 7.62 1.82
C GLY A 20 2.22 8.49 0.59
N TYR A 21 3.44 9.01 0.46
CA TYR A 21 3.86 9.83 -0.67
C TYR A 21 5.31 9.55 -1.09
N ARG A 22 5.59 9.69 -2.39
CA ARG A 22 6.92 9.63 -3.00
C ARG A 22 7.03 10.77 -4.00
N GLY A 23 7.86 11.76 -3.70
CA GLY A 23 7.92 12.98 -4.52
C GLY A 23 6.60 13.74 -4.41
N ASP A 24 6.01 14.06 -5.56
CA ASP A 24 4.70 14.69 -5.74
C ASP A 24 3.52 13.69 -5.84
N LEU A 25 3.81 12.39 -5.81
CA LEU A 25 2.81 11.33 -5.91
C LEU A 25 2.38 10.86 -4.52
N ALA A 26 1.11 11.08 -4.17
CA ALA A 26 0.44 10.41 -3.05
C ALA A 26 -0.15 9.06 -3.50
N PHE A 27 -0.20 8.10 -2.58
CA PHE A 27 -0.75 6.77 -2.84
C PHE A 27 -1.45 6.19 -1.61
N ALA A 28 -2.39 5.28 -1.86
CA ALA A 28 -3.02 4.44 -0.84
C ALA A 28 -3.31 3.07 -1.42
N SER A 29 -3.01 2.02 -0.66
CA SER A 29 -3.32 0.64 -0.98
C SER A 29 -4.09 -0.02 0.15
N LEU A 30 -5.04 -0.88 -0.21
CA LEU A 30 -5.86 -1.64 0.71
C LEU A 30 -6.04 -3.06 0.15
N ILE A 31 -5.78 -4.05 0.99
CA ILE A 31 -6.14 -5.45 0.73
C ILE A 31 -7.20 -5.83 1.76
N VAL A 32 -8.42 -6.03 1.28
CA VAL A 32 -9.54 -6.46 2.13
C VAL A 32 -9.29 -7.89 2.60
N GLY A 33 -9.30 -8.13 3.91
CA GLY A 33 -8.96 -9.45 4.46
C GLY A 33 -7.49 -9.83 4.22
N GLY A 34 -6.61 -8.86 3.97
CA GLY A 34 -5.21 -9.10 3.65
C GLY A 34 -4.37 -9.60 4.81
N GLY A 35 -4.85 -9.50 6.05
CA GLY A 35 -4.08 -9.80 7.25
C GLY A 35 -2.92 -8.83 7.42
N SER A 36 -1.70 -9.35 7.32
CA SER A 36 -0.44 -8.63 7.51
C SER A 36 -0.30 -7.38 6.63
N SER A 37 0.09 -6.25 7.23
CA SER A 37 0.40 -5.01 6.52
C SER A 37 1.57 -5.14 5.50
N GLU A 38 2.42 -6.16 5.63
CA GLU A 38 3.48 -6.51 4.68
C GLU A 38 2.93 -6.81 3.27
N TYR A 39 1.73 -7.36 3.17
CA TYR A 39 1.12 -7.64 1.86
C TYR A 39 0.72 -6.37 1.13
N ALA A 40 0.19 -5.37 1.84
CA ALA A 40 -0.08 -4.05 1.26
C ALA A 40 1.21 -3.36 0.80
N VAL A 41 2.31 -3.48 1.55
CA VAL A 41 3.62 -2.95 1.13
C VAL A 41 4.11 -3.64 -0.15
N ARG A 42 4.06 -4.98 -0.21
CA ARG A 42 4.48 -5.75 -1.40
C ARG A 42 3.64 -5.44 -2.63
N MET A 43 2.32 -5.36 -2.48
CA MET A 43 1.44 -5.00 -3.59
C MET A 43 1.71 -3.57 -4.07
N THR A 44 1.93 -2.63 -3.16
CA THR A 44 2.27 -1.24 -3.51
C THR A 44 3.57 -1.15 -4.31
N LYS A 45 4.56 -2.01 -4.01
CA LYS A 45 5.77 -2.12 -4.82
C LYS A 45 5.43 -2.51 -6.28
N VAL A 46 4.61 -3.55 -6.46
CA VAL A 46 4.19 -4.00 -7.81
C VAL A 46 3.40 -2.92 -8.53
N MET A 47 2.51 -2.21 -7.82
CA MET A 47 1.80 -1.05 -8.37
C MET A 47 2.80 -0.02 -8.94
N PHE A 48 3.82 0.38 -8.16
CA PHE A 48 4.83 1.34 -8.64
C PHE A 48 5.64 0.83 -9.82
N GLU A 49 5.97 -0.46 -9.86
CA GLU A 49 6.68 -1.08 -10.99
C GLU A 49 5.82 -1.11 -12.27
N SER A 50 4.49 -1.05 -12.13
CA SER A 50 3.54 -1.04 -13.24
C SER A 50 3.16 0.36 -13.74
N LEU A 51 3.60 1.44 -13.09
CA LEU A 51 3.22 2.79 -13.48
C LEU A 51 3.86 3.20 -14.81
N PRO A 52 3.15 3.99 -15.65
CA PRO A 52 3.72 4.54 -16.87
C PRO A 52 4.96 5.40 -16.61
N PRO A 53 5.83 5.57 -17.63
CA PRO A 53 6.91 6.55 -17.57
C PRO A 53 6.37 7.94 -17.21
N GLY A 54 7.10 8.67 -16.35
CA GLY A 54 6.69 10.00 -15.86
C GLY A 54 6.02 10.02 -14.48
N TYR A 55 5.69 8.85 -13.92
CA TYR A 55 5.23 8.69 -12.52
C TYR A 55 6.32 8.15 -11.57
N LEU A 56 7.55 8.02 -12.08
CA LEU A 56 8.75 7.69 -11.30
C LEU A 56 9.36 9.00 -10.82
N ALA A 57 9.36 9.19 -9.49
CA ALA A 57 10.03 10.29 -8.83
C ALA A 57 11.54 10.29 -9.11
#